data_AF-A0AAN8H2X6-F1
#
_entry.id   AF-A0AAN8H2X6-F1
#
_cell.length_a   1.000
_cell.length_b   1.000
_cell.length_c   1.000
_cell.angle_alpha   90.00
_cell.angle_beta   90.00
_cell.angle_gamma   90.00
#
_symmetry.space_group_name_H-M   'P 1'
#
loop_
_entity.id
_entity.type
_entity.pdbx_description
1 polymer ?
#
loop_
_entity_poly.entity_id
_entity_poly.type
_entity_poly.pdbx_seq_one_letter_code
_entity_poly.pdbx_strand_id
1 'polypeptide(L)'
;MLEEASTMVAQLDLFSCNEELEEVATADLRYLLLPALCGALSLKQSGRDRRLEIVQTARTYFIDFLKRCHEYNLSRFELPNANENSSPCEASENESPAAPSVPCQPDLVSMAVRRQAKIERYRQRKDLEARLTDVRRAVDSGQADDEVTRDFYLLNVQRWVTVCLEEIESIDQEVEILQKMDGLKQGAAKQPAQPARPPMKPFIITKDMVQAKVFGAGYPSLATMSVDEWYDEHKKRGRLPDQGIPRGVDTEEDTDAKEREEEDKEKKAENDDEESRLKTRNWDDYKESHRRGYGNRHNMG
;
A
#
# COMPACT_ATOMS: atom_id res chain seq x y z
N MET A 1 -30.58 16.19 13.29
CA MET A 1 -30.87 14.87 13.90
C MET A 1 -29.71 14.31 14.71
N LEU A 2 -28.61 13.78 14.14
CA LEU A 2 -27.53 13.21 14.99
C LEU A 2 -26.73 14.26 15.77
N GLU A 3 -26.48 15.43 15.17
CA GLU A 3 -25.83 16.54 15.89
C GLU A 3 -26.70 17.04 17.04
N GLU A 4 -28.01 17.17 16.84
CA GLU A 4 -28.97 17.50 17.91
C GLU A 4 -29.02 16.42 19.00
N ALA A 5 -28.95 15.14 18.63
CA ALA A 5 -28.85 14.07 19.62
C ALA A 5 -27.54 14.17 20.42
N SER A 6 -26.42 14.49 19.76
CA SER A 6 -25.13 14.71 20.41
C SER A 6 -25.17 15.89 21.39
N THR A 7 -25.83 16.99 21.02
CA THR A 7 -25.98 18.14 21.94
C THR A 7 -26.89 17.82 23.12
N MET A 8 -27.98 17.08 22.92
CA MET A 8 -28.84 16.62 24.02
C MET A 8 -28.09 15.68 24.98
N VAL A 9 -27.31 14.74 24.45
CA VAL A 9 -26.49 13.83 25.27
C VAL A 9 -25.46 14.60 26.10
N ALA A 10 -24.84 15.63 25.52
CA ALA A 10 -23.92 16.50 26.26
C ALA A 10 -24.63 17.36 27.32
N GLN A 11 -25.87 17.79 27.07
CA GLN A 11 -26.67 18.54 28.06
C GLN A 11 -27.13 17.68 29.24
N LEU A 12 -27.41 16.39 28.97
CA LEU A 12 -27.79 15.42 29.99
C LEU A 12 -26.59 14.84 30.76
N ASP A 13 -25.36 15.13 30.30
CA ASP A 13 -24.11 14.63 30.87
C ASP A 13 -24.11 13.10 31.09
N LEU A 14 -24.63 12.36 30.10
CA LEU A 14 -24.80 10.90 30.19
C LEU A 14 -23.49 10.12 30.29
N PHE A 15 -22.36 10.75 29.99
CA PHE A 15 -21.05 10.10 29.99
C PHE A 15 -20.03 11.03 30.64
N SER A 16 -19.38 10.53 31.69
CA SER A 16 -18.32 11.26 32.40
C SER A 16 -17.00 10.50 32.37
N CYS A 17 -15.88 11.24 32.33
CA CYS A 17 -14.53 10.64 32.32
C CYS A 17 -14.18 9.91 33.63
N ASN A 18 -14.95 10.11 34.70
CA ASN A 18 -14.73 9.48 36.01
C ASN A 18 -15.69 8.31 36.28
N GLU A 19 -16.54 7.96 35.31
CA GLU A 19 -17.56 6.93 35.43
C GLU A 19 -17.02 5.59 34.94
N GLU A 20 -17.41 4.49 35.60
CA GLU A 20 -17.10 3.15 35.11
C GLU A 20 -18.16 2.68 34.11
N LEU A 21 -17.76 1.79 33.19
CA LEU A 21 -18.69 1.28 32.18
C LEU A 21 -19.94 0.62 32.79
N GLU A 22 -19.80 -0.03 33.94
CA GLU A 22 -20.87 -0.70 34.67
C GLU A 22 -21.95 0.26 35.20
N GLU A 23 -21.60 1.53 35.41
CA GLU A 23 -22.51 2.57 35.92
C GLU A 23 -23.44 3.11 34.82
N VAL A 24 -23.05 2.95 33.55
CA VAL A 24 -23.83 3.38 32.39
C VAL A 24 -25.01 2.44 32.14
N ALA A 25 -26.22 2.99 32.09
CA ALA A 25 -27.44 2.25 31.81
C ALA A 25 -27.41 1.58 30.42
N THR A 26 -27.93 0.36 30.31
CA THR A 26 -27.96 -0.43 29.07
C THR A 26 -28.62 0.33 27.90
N ALA A 27 -29.65 1.13 28.18
CA ALA A 27 -30.36 1.94 27.19
C ALA A 27 -29.54 3.12 26.65
N ASP A 28 -28.50 3.56 27.37
CA ASP A 28 -27.71 4.74 27.04
C ASP A 28 -26.43 4.39 26.26
N LEU A 29 -25.96 3.13 26.35
CA LEU A 29 -24.79 2.63 25.62
C LEU A 29 -24.82 2.92 24.11
N ARG A 30 -26.00 2.92 23.48
CA ARG A 30 -26.16 3.25 22.06
C ARG A 30 -25.72 4.68 21.72
N TYR A 31 -25.78 5.61 22.68
CA TYR A 31 -25.39 7.00 22.46
C TYR A 31 -23.87 7.21 22.43
N LEU A 32 -23.08 6.24 22.92
CA LEU A 32 -21.63 6.22 22.72
C LEU A 32 -21.28 6.23 21.23
N LEU A 33 -22.13 5.67 20.37
CA LEU A 33 -21.91 5.60 18.93
C LEU A 33 -22.11 6.93 18.20
N LEU A 34 -22.70 7.94 18.83
CA LEU A 34 -23.09 9.19 18.15
C LEU A 34 -21.91 9.86 17.42
N PRO A 35 -20.72 10.06 18.02
CA PRO A 35 -19.62 10.68 17.30
C PRO A 35 -19.15 9.81 16.12
N ALA A 36 -19.08 8.48 16.26
CA ALA A 36 -18.72 7.58 15.16
C ALA A 36 -19.70 7.68 13.98
N LEU A 37 -21.01 7.73 14.27
CA LEU A 37 -22.05 7.89 13.25
C LEU A 37 -21.99 9.26 12.57
N CYS A 38 -21.72 10.34 13.34
CA CYS A 38 -21.48 11.68 12.78
C CYS A 38 -20.26 11.70 11.84
N GLY A 39 -19.16 11.04 12.23
CA GLY A 39 -17.97 10.88 11.38
C GLY A 39 -18.29 10.13 10.08
N ALA A 40 -18.97 8.99 10.19
CA ALA A 40 -19.36 8.17 9.04
C ALA A 40 -20.29 8.92 8.07
N LEU A 41 -21.26 9.69 8.57
CA LEU A 41 -22.12 10.53 7.74
C LEU A 41 -21.36 11.70 7.12
N SER A 42 -20.43 12.30 7.85
CA SER A 42 -19.56 13.37 7.33
C SER A 42 -18.80 12.91 6.10
N LEU A 43 -18.26 11.68 6.12
CA LEU A 43 -17.58 11.10 4.96
C LEU A 43 -18.47 10.89 3.74
N LYS A 44 -19.80 10.81 3.90
CA LYS A 44 -20.76 10.69 2.79
C LYS A 44 -21.13 12.03 2.15
N GLN A 45 -20.71 13.16 2.73
CA GLN A 45 -20.98 14.47 2.16
C GLN A 45 -20.16 14.68 0.87
N SER A 46 -20.82 15.18 -0.18
CA SER A 46 -20.18 15.52 -1.45
C SER A 46 -19.84 17.00 -1.47
N GLY A 47 -18.57 17.34 -1.73
CA GLY A 47 -18.14 18.73 -1.90
C GLY A 47 -16.65 18.79 -2.17
N ARG A 48 -16.25 18.95 -3.44
CA ARG A 48 -14.84 18.92 -3.84
C ARG A 48 -14.02 20.04 -3.19
N ASP A 49 -14.59 21.24 -3.14
CA ASP A 49 -13.88 22.43 -2.65
C ASP A 49 -13.74 22.44 -1.13
N ARG A 50 -14.65 21.79 -0.41
CA ARG A 50 -14.63 21.64 1.06
C ARG A 50 -14.20 20.25 1.51
N ARG A 51 -13.66 19.43 0.61
CA ARG A 51 -13.37 18.01 0.92
C ARG A 51 -12.40 17.89 2.09
N LEU A 52 -11.37 18.74 2.13
CA LEU A 52 -10.40 18.77 3.22
C LEU A 52 -11.08 19.05 4.57
N GLU A 53 -11.95 20.05 4.65
CA GLU A 53 -12.71 20.40 5.86
C GLU A 53 -13.62 19.25 6.31
N ILE A 54 -14.34 18.62 5.36
CA ILE A 54 -15.23 17.48 5.62
C ILE A 54 -14.46 16.31 6.23
N VAL A 55 -13.32 15.97 5.62
CA VAL A 55 -12.48 14.83 6.03
C VAL A 55 -11.83 15.10 7.40
N GLN A 56 -11.37 16.34 7.66
CA GLN A 56 -10.86 16.74 8.96
C GLN A 56 -11.94 16.71 10.04
N THR A 57 -13.16 17.18 9.72
CA THR A 57 -14.30 17.12 10.65
C THR A 57 -14.67 15.68 10.98
N ALA A 58 -14.69 14.79 9.99
CA ALA A 58 -14.91 13.36 10.21
C ALA A 58 -13.83 12.75 11.11
N ARG A 59 -12.55 13.13 10.90
CA ARG A 59 -11.44 12.71 11.76
C ARG A 59 -11.66 13.10 13.22
N THR A 60 -12.07 14.33 13.48
CA THR A 60 -12.36 14.81 14.84
C THR A 60 -13.44 13.97 15.51
N TYR A 61 -14.55 13.72 14.82
CA TYR A 61 -15.63 12.88 15.33
C TYR A 61 -15.18 11.44 15.65
N PHE A 62 -14.36 10.83 14.80
CA PHE A 62 -13.83 9.48 15.06
C PHE A 62 -12.84 9.47 16.23
N ILE A 63 -11.97 10.48 16.34
CA ILE A 63 -11.05 10.60 17.47
C ILE A 63 -11.82 10.79 18.78
N ASP A 64 -12.86 11.62 18.80
CA ASP A 64 -13.69 11.83 19.99
C ASP A 64 -14.41 10.54 20.43
N PHE A 65 -14.91 9.76 19.47
CA PHE A 65 -15.46 8.42 19.75
C PHE A 65 -14.41 7.50 20.38
N LEU A 66 -13.22 7.41 19.77
CA LEU A 66 -12.16 6.54 20.26
C LEU A 66 -11.65 6.96 21.64
N LYS A 67 -11.53 8.26 21.92
CA LYS A 67 -11.17 8.76 23.26
C LYS A 67 -12.15 8.29 24.32
N ARG A 68 -13.46 8.47 24.08
CA ARG A 68 -14.50 7.97 25.00
C ARG A 68 -14.42 6.46 25.17
N CYS A 69 -14.22 5.71 24.09
CA CYS A 69 -14.08 4.24 24.18
C CYS A 69 -12.85 3.80 24.98
N HIS A 70 -11.77 4.58 24.92
CA HIS A 70 -10.56 4.36 25.70
C HIS A 70 -10.79 4.69 27.18
N GLU A 71 -11.47 5.79 27.50
CA GLU A 71 -11.83 6.16 28.89
C GLU A 71 -12.66 5.07 29.58
N TYR A 72 -13.64 4.50 28.88
CA TYR A 72 -14.47 3.39 29.39
C TYR A 72 -13.86 1.99 29.20
N ASN A 73 -12.61 1.87 28.73
CA ASN A 73 -11.90 0.60 28.49
C ASN A 73 -12.68 -0.42 27.62
N LEU A 74 -13.46 0.07 26.64
CA LEU A 74 -14.36 -0.76 25.82
C LEU A 74 -13.63 -1.71 24.85
N SER A 75 -12.39 -1.38 24.50
CA SER A 75 -11.54 -2.19 23.64
C SER A 75 -10.07 -1.86 23.89
N ARG A 76 -9.20 -2.86 23.73
CA ARG A 76 -7.75 -2.69 23.80
C ARG A 76 -7.22 -2.27 22.42
N PHE A 77 -7.03 -0.97 22.23
CA PHE A 77 -6.43 -0.43 21.01
C PHE A 77 -5.56 0.79 21.34
N GLU A 78 -4.65 1.12 20.43
CA GLU A 78 -3.84 2.33 20.52
C GLU A 78 -4.56 3.49 19.83
N LEU A 79 -4.69 4.61 20.52
CA LEU A 79 -5.29 5.82 19.96
C LEU A 79 -4.41 6.34 18.81
N PRO A 80 -4.95 6.51 17.59
CA PRO A 80 -4.23 7.18 16.50
C PRO A 80 -3.86 8.60 16.94
N ASN A 81 -2.56 8.85 17.02
CA ASN A 81 -1.93 9.89 17.82
C ASN A 81 -2.58 11.29 17.80
N ALA A 82 -2.68 11.86 19.01
CA ALA A 82 -2.64 13.30 19.29
C ALA A 82 -1.19 13.86 19.34
N ASN A 83 -0.17 12.99 19.23
CA ASN A 83 1.25 13.34 19.17
C ASN A 83 1.86 12.83 17.86
N GLU A 84 1.82 13.65 16.81
CA GLU A 84 2.84 13.57 15.76
C GLU A 84 4.17 13.96 16.40
N ASN A 85 4.93 12.97 16.89
CA ASN A 85 6.39 13.06 17.10
C ASN A 85 7.04 11.74 17.54
N SER A 86 6.42 10.58 17.33
CA SER A 86 7.16 9.30 17.35
C SER A 86 7.41 8.84 15.92
N SER A 87 8.24 9.60 15.21
CA SER A 87 9.09 9.00 14.19
C SER A 87 10.03 8.03 14.92
N PRO A 88 10.07 6.73 14.60
CA PRO A 88 11.14 5.86 15.07
C PRO A 88 12.39 6.16 14.24
N CYS A 89 12.97 7.33 14.45
CA CYS A 89 14.28 7.73 13.93
C CYS A 89 14.97 8.56 15.02
N GLU A 90 15.32 7.91 16.13
CA GLU A 90 16.31 8.44 17.05
C GLU A 90 17.25 7.30 17.46
N ALA A 91 18.32 7.15 16.67
CA ALA A 91 19.59 6.66 17.18
C ALA A 91 20.71 7.12 16.23
N SER A 92 21.38 8.18 16.66
CA SER A 92 22.77 8.55 16.36
C SER A 92 22.92 9.91 15.66
N GLU A 93 22.68 10.98 16.42
CA GLU A 93 23.34 12.26 16.20
C GLU A 93 24.86 12.07 16.37
N ASN A 94 25.58 12.03 15.26
CA ASN A 94 26.97 12.49 15.24
C ASN A 94 27.24 13.16 13.89
N GLU A 95 27.82 14.35 13.98
CA GLU A 95 27.91 15.41 12.96
C GLU A 95 28.52 15.00 11.61
N SER A 96 27.94 15.49 10.50
CA SER A 96 28.66 16.21 9.42
C SER A 96 27.70 16.65 8.28
N PRO A 97 27.76 17.91 7.79
CA PRO A 97 26.91 18.39 6.72
C PRO A 97 27.62 18.28 5.35
N ALA A 98 27.24 17.31 4.52
CA ALA A 98 27.30 17.37 3.05
C ALA A 98 27.08 15.98 2.41
N ALA A 99 25.85 15.68 1.98
CA ALA A 99 25.59 14.81 0.83
C ALA A 99 24.12 14.93 0.38
N PRO A 100 23.81 14.89 -0.92
CA PRO A 100 22.45 14.92 -1.42
C PRO A 100 21.70 13.65 -0.98
N SER A 101 20.55 13.86 -0.36
CA SER A 101 19.64 12.84 0.16
C SER A 101 19.32 11.78 -0.90
N VAL A 102 19.84 10.58 -0.70
CA VAL A 102 19.47 9.35 -1.41
C VAL A 102 17.98 9.09 -1.17
N PRO A 103 17.17 8.73 -2.19
CA PRO A 103 15.78 8.38 -1.97
C PRO A 103 15.70 7.18 -1.02
N CYS A 104 15.09 7.42 0.14
CA CYS A 104 14.91 6.44 1.20
C CYS A 104 14.22 5.20 0.61
N GLN A 105 14.89 4.05 0.66
CA GLN A 105 14.30 2.78 0.26
C GLN A 105 13.03 2.54 1.11
N PRO A 106 11.95 2.00 0.54
CA PRO A 106 10.75 1.69 1.32
C PRO A 106 11.10 0.65 2.38
N ASP A 107 10.85 1.00 3.65
CA ASP A 107 11.06 0.09 4.77
C ASP A 107 10.04 -1.06 4.71
N LEU A 108 10.51 -2.21 4.21
CA LEU A 108 9.69 -3.42 4.05
C LEU A 108 9.13 -3.93 5.39
N VAL A 109 9.80 -3.64 6.51
CA VAL A 109 9.38 -4.09 7.84
C VAL A 109 8.14 -3.31 8.29
N SER A 110 8.14 -1.98 8.23
CA SER A 110 6.94 -1.18 8.54
C SER A 110 5.76 -1.50 7.62
N MET A 111 6.01 -1.78 6.34
CA MET A 111 4.97 -2.24 5.41
C MET A 111 4.36 -3.58 5.84
N ALA A 112 5.19 -4.54 6.26
CA ALA A 112 4.73 -5.84 6.75
C ALA A 112 3.92 -5.70 8.04
N VAL A 113 4.36 -4.87 8.99
CA VAL A 113 3.64 -4.58 10.23
C VAL A 113 2.28 -3.94 9.96
N ARG A 114 2.22 -2.93 9.08
CA ARG A 114 0.97 -2.28 8.68
C ARG A 114 -0.01 -3.25 8.02
N ARG A 115 0.50 -4.12 7.15
CA ARG A 115 -0.30 -5.18 6.52
C ARG A 115 -0.84 -6.15 7.57
N GLN A 116 -0.01 -6.59 8.50
CA GLN A 116 -0.39 -7.54 9.55
C GLN A 116 -1.47 -6.96 10.46
N ALA A 117 -1.31 -5.71 10.91
CA ALA A 117 -2.32 -5.00 11.70
C ALA A 117 -3.68 -4.91 10.97
N LYS A 118 -3.66 -4.68 9.65
CA LYS A 118 -4.89 -4.65 8.83
C LYS A 118 -5.57 -6.02 8.72
N ILE A 119 -4.78 -7.10 8.61
CA ILE A 119 -5.32 -8.47 8.60
C ILE A 119 -5.96 -8.80 9.94
N GLU A 120 -5.32 -8.43 11.05
CA GLU A 120 -5.83 -8.64 12.40
C GLU A 120 -7.13 -7.86 12.64
N ARG A 121 -7.17 -6.57 12.29
CA ARG A 121 -8.40 -5.75 12.35
C ARG A 121 -9.52 -6.34 11.51
N TYR A 122 -9.22 -6.83 10.30
CA TYR A 122 -10.22 -7.48 9.44
C TYR A 122 -10.79 -8.75 10.10
N ARG A 123 -9.94 -9.59 10.69
CA ARG A 123 -10.39 -10.79 11.42
C ARG A 123 -11.27 -10.42 12.61
N GLN A 124 -10.83 -9.46 13.43
CA GLN A 124 -11.60 -8.96 14.58
C GLN A 124 -12.97 -8.41 14.16
N ARG A 125 -13.03 -7.57 13.12
CA ARG A 125 -14.30 -7.05 12.59
C ARG A 125 -15.23 -8.18 12.16
N LYS A 126 -14.70 -9.17 11.43
CA LYS A 126 -15.48 -10.31 10.94
C LYS A 126 -16.05 -11.13 12.10
N ASP A 127 -15.27 -11.37 13.14
CA ASP A 127 -15.71 -12.12 14.32
C ASP A 127 -16.78 -11.35 15.10
N LEU A 128 -16.63 -10.03 15.26
CA LEU A 128 -17.63 -9.17 15.90
C LEU A 128 -18.94 -9.11 15.10
N GLU A 129 -18.85 -9.02 13.76
CA GLU A 129 -20.03 -9.02 12.89
C GLU A 129 -20.80 -10.34 12.92
N ALA A 130 -20.08 -11.47 13.00
CA ALA A 130 -20.70 -12.78 13.17
C ALA A 130 -21.51 -12.84 14.49
N ARG A 131 -20.88 -12.48 15.62
CA ARG A 131 -21.54 -12.45 16.94
C ARG A 131 -22.73 -11.50 16.98
N LEU A 132 -22.59 -10.31 16.40
CA LEU A 132 -23.68 -9.34 16.29
C LEU A 132 -24.85 -9.90 15.50
N THR A 133 -24.60 -10.65 14.43
CA THR A 133 -25.67 -11.24 13.61
C THR A 133 -26.51 -12.23 14.42
N ASP A 134 -25.88 -13.01 15.29
CA ASP A 134 -26.56 -13.98 16.16
C ASP A 134 -27.41 -13.29 17.22
N VAL A 135 -26.84 -12.30 17.92
CA VAL A 135 -27.51 -11.58 19.01
C VAL A 135 -28.61 -10.64 18.49
N ARG A 136 -28.41 -10.02 17.32
CA ARG A 136 -29.32 -9.04 16.74
C ARG A 136 -30.75 -9.56 16.63
N ARG A 137 -30.92 -10.83 16.24
CA ARG A 137 -32.25 -11.42 16.08
C ARG A 137 -33.04 -11.45 17.40
N ALA A 138 -32.36 -11.73 18.51
CA ALA A 138 -32.97 -11.80 19.84
C ALA A 138 -33.34 -10.41 20.39
N VAL A 139 -32.49 -9.41 20.13
CA VAL A 139 -32.74 -8.02 20.53
C VAL A 139 -33.87 -7.40 19.70
N ASP A 140 -33.85 -7.58 18.38
CA ASP A 140 -34.88 -7.04 17.47
C ASP A 140 -36.26 -7.66 17.73
N SER A 141 -36.33 -8.91 18.21
CA SER A 141 -37.59 -9.57 18.58
C SER A 141 -38.09 -9.19 19.98
N GLY A 142 -37.32 -8.42 20.75
CA GLY A 142 -37.64 -8.06 22.14
C GLY A 142 -37.61 -9.24 23.12
N GLN A 143 -36.99 -10.36 22.73
CA GLN A 143 -36.87 -11.56 23.55
C GLN A 143 -35.55 -11.62 24.33
N ALA A 144 -34.60 -10.73 24.03
CA ALA A 144 -33.37 -10.58 24.77
C ALA A 144 -33.65 -10.04 26.18
N ASP A 145 -32.96 -10.60 27.18
CA ASP A 145 -32.86 -10.01 28.50
C ASP A 145 -31.89 -8.81 28.49
N ASP A 146 -31.75 -8.15 29.65
CA ASP A 146 -30.91 -6.94 29.76
C ASP A 146 -29.43 -7.24 29.50
N GLU A 147 -28.94 -8.40 29.95
CA GLU A 147 -27.55 -8.83 29.75
C GLU A 147 -27.22 -9.03 28.27
N VAL A 148 -28.06 -9.75 27.52
CA VAL A 148 -27.89 -9.93 26.07
C VAL A 148 -28.03 -8.61 25.31
N THR A 149 -28.93 -7.72 25.76
CA THR A 149 -29.10 -6.38 25.17
C THR A 149 -27.88 -5.50 25.42
N ARG A 150 -27.29 -5.58 26.61
CA ARG A 150 -26.05 -4.89 26.96
C ARG A 150 -24.89 -5.37 26.10
N ASP A 151 -24.70 -6.68 26.01
CA ASP A 151 -23.67 -7.29 25.17
C ASP A 151 -23.82 -6.89 23.70
N PHE A 152 -25.05 -6.81 23.18
CA PHE A 152 -25.31 -6.34 21.83
C PHE A 152 -24.79 -4.91 21.59
N TYR A 153 -25.01 -3.98 22.53
CA TYR A 153 -24.52 -2.62 22.39
C TYR A 153 -22.99 -2.55 22.53
N LEU A 154 -22.40 -3.29 23.47
CA LEU A 154 -20.95 -3.34 23.65
C LEU A 154 -20.25 -3.92 22.41
N LEU A 155 -20.76 -5.02 21.85
CA LEU A 155 -20.25 -5.59 20.60
C LEU A 155 -20.35 -4.61 19.43
N ASN A 156 -21.43 -3.82 19.36
CA ASN A 156 -21.56 -2.78 18.34
C ASN A 156 -20.51 -1.68 18.53
N VAL A 157 -20.28 -1.22 19.76
CA VAL A 157 -19.24 -0.22 20.05
C VAL A 157 -17.86 -0.75 19.68
N GLN A 158 -17.53 -1.99 20.05
CA GLN A 158 -16.27 -2.64 19.67
C GLN A 158 -16.12 -2.75 18.14
N ARG A 159 -17.19 -3.11 17.44
CA ARG A 159 -17.18 -3.12 15.96
C ARG A 159 -16.88 -1.73 15.42
N TRP A 160 -17.53 -0.70 15.95
CA TRP A 160 -17.28 0.68 15.53
C TRP A 160 -15.87 1.16 15.85
N VAL A 161 -15.22 0.70 16.92
CA VAL A 161 -13.79 0.96 17.18
C VAL A 161 -12.95 0.47 16.01
N THR A 162 -13.16 -0.76 15.55
CA THR A 162 -12.40 -1.29 14.39
C THR A 162 -12.64 -0.47 13.11
N VAL A 163 -13.88 -0.05 12.86
CA VAL A 163 -14.24 0.79 11.71
C VAL A 163 -13.56 2.15 11.79
N CYS A 164 -13.61 2.82 12.95
CA CYS A 164 -13.01 4.15 13.12
C CYS A 164 -11.49 4.13 12.92
N LEU A 165 -10.80 3.09 13.39
CA LEU A 165 -9.35 2.93 13.16
C LEU A 165 -9.00 2.75 11.68
N GLU A 166 -9.82 2.02 10.92
CA GLU A 166 -9.64 1.88 9.46
C GLU A 166 -9.94 3.19 8.72
N GLU A 167 -11.02 3.89 9.11
CA GLU A 167 -11.41 5.16 8.50
C GLU A 167 -10.38 6.26 8.78
N ILE A 168 -9.82 6.36 10.00
CA ILE A 168 -8.76 7.32 10.32
C ILE A 168 -7.52 7.07 9.43
N GLU A 169 -7.11 5.82 9.25
CA GLU A 169 -5.98 5.50 8.37
C GLU A 169 -6.25 5.92 6.92
N SER A 170 -7.49 5.78 6.45
CA SER A 170 -7.91 6.23 5.12
C SER A 170 -7.97 7.76 5.02
N ILE A 171 -8.47 8.42 6.06
CA ILE A 171 -8.57 9.88 6.16
C ILE A 171 -7.17 10.50 6.15
N ASP A 172 -6.23 9.98 6.93
CA ASP A 172 -4.88 10.55 7.01
C ASP A 172 -4.17 10.50 5.64
N GLN A 173 -4.33 9.41 4.88
CA GLN A 173 -3.83 9.31 3.50
C GLN A 173 -4.52 10.30 2.56
N GLU A 174 -5.83 10.47 2.69
CA GLU A 174 -6.59 11.41 1.86
C GLU A 174 -6.19 12.86 2.15
N VAL A 175 -6.02 13.22 3.43
CA VAL A 175 -5.56 14.55 3.85
C VAL A 175 -4.19 14.87 3.25
N GLU A 176 -3.25 13.91 3.30
CA GLU A 176 -1.92 14.07 2.69
C GLU A 176 -2.00 14.38 1.19
N ILE A 177 -2.86 13.66 0.47
CA ILE A 177 -3.07 13.87 -0.97
C ILE A 177 -3.70 15.24 -1.24
N LEU A 178 -4.75 15.61 -0.51
CA LEU A 178 -5.45 16.89 -0.68
C LEU A 178 -4.53 18.09 -0.43
N GLN A 179 -3.69 18.02 0.62
CA GLN A 179 -2.70 19.05 0.91
C GLN A 179 -1.67 19.20 -0.21
N LYS A 180 -1.12 18.09 -0.73
CA LYS A 180 -0.19 18.09 -1.86
C LYS A 180 -0.83 18.65 -3.14
N MET A 181 -2.10 18.34 -3.39
CA MET A 181 -2.85 18.85 -4.54
C MET A 181 -3.08 20.35 -4.47
N ASP A 182 -3.39 20.90 -3.30
CA ASP A 182 -3.57 22.35 -3.14
C ASP A 182 -2.24 23.11 -3.24
N GLY A 183 -1.14 22.53 -2.74
CA GLY A 183 0.21 23.04 -3.00
C GLY A 183 0.55 23.10 -4.49
N LEU A 184 0.18 22.08 -5.27
CA LEU A 184 0.40 22.07 -6.72
C LEU A 184 -0.45 23.12 -7.46
N LYS A 185 -1.71 23.33 -7.05
CA LYS A 185 -2.56 24.40 -7.62
C LYS A 185 -1.99 25.79 -7.35
N GLN A 186 -1.53 26.04 -6.13
CA GLN A 186 -0.90 27.32 -5.76
C GLN A 186 0.43 27.54 -6.48
N GLY A 187 1.21 26.47 -6.71
CA GLY A 187 2.43 26.50 -7.51
C GLY A 187 2.17 26.73 -9.01
N ALA A 188 1.08 26.20 -9.56
CA ALA A 188 0.70 26.38 -10.96
C ALA A 188 0.33 27.84 -11.28
N ALA A 189 -0.26 28.58 -10.34
CA ALA A 189 -0.55 30.01 -10.50
C ALA A 189 0.72 30.89 -10.59
N LYS A 190 1.88 30.38 -10.14
CA LYS A 190 3.18 31.05 -10.22
C LYS A 190 4.09 30.53 -11.33
N GLN A 191 3.67 29.54 -12.13
CA GLN A 191 4.48 29.17 -13.29
C GLN A 191 4.45 30.32 -14.31
N PRO A 192 5.61 30.89 -14.69
CA PRO A 192 5.66 31.81 -15.82
C PRO A 192 5.09 31.06 -17.02
N ALA A 193 4.23 31.72 -17.80
CA ALA A 193 3.60 31.13 -18.98
C ALA A 193 4.65 30.35 -19.78
N GLN A 194 4.52 29.01 -19.82
CA GLN A 194 5.45 28.21 -20.60
C GLN A 194 5.42 28.76 -22.03
N PRO A 195 6.58 29.05 -22.64
CA PRO A 195 6.60 29.56 -24.00
C PRO A 195 5.80 28.60 -24.87
N ALA A 196 4.84 29.13 -25.62
CA ALA A 196 3.96 28.35 -26.47
C ALA A 196 4.80 27.35 -27.26
N ARG A 197 4.62 26.06 -26.99
CA ARG A 197 5.39 25.02 -27.68
C ARG A 197 5.14 25.21 -29.17
N PRO A 198 6.19 25.32 -30.00
CA PRO A 198 6.00 25.47 -31.43
C PRO A 198 5.13 24.30 -31.93
N PRO A 199 4.15 24.57 -32.82
CA PRO A 199 3.28 23.52 -33.34
C PRO A 199 4.15 22.39 -33.89
N MET A 200 3.87 21.16 -33.45
CA MET A 200 4.59 19.99 -33.93
C MET A 200 4.44 19.94 -35.44
N LYS A 201 5.58 20.01 -36.15
CA LYS A 201 5.58 19.77 -37.59
C LYS A 201 5.15 18.32 -37.80
N PRO A 202 4.08 18.04 -38.56
CA PRO A 202 3.73 16.67 -38.86
C PRO A 202 4.91 16.04 -39.61
N PHE A 203 5.49 14.98 -39.03
CA PHE A 203 6.47 14.17 -39.71
C PHE A 203 5.74 13.00 -40.34
N ILE A 204 5.97 12.79 -41.63
CA ILE A 204 5.49 11.60 -42.33
C ILE A 204 6.39 10.46 -41.87
N ILE A 205 5.82 9.45 -41.21
CA ILE A 205 6.53 8.20 -40.96
C ILE A 205 6.71 7.54 -42.33
N THR A 206 7.85 7.75 -42.97
CA THR A 206 8.23 7.11 -44.23
C THR A 206 8.53 5.63 -43.96
N LYS A 207 7.48 4.86 -43.70
CA LYS A 207 7.55 3.43 -43.39
C LYS A 207 8.29 2.67 -44.49
N ASP A 208 8.11 3.09 -45.74
CA ASP A 208 8.78 2.50 -46.91
C ASP A 208 10.28 2.83 -46.99
N MET A 209 10.71 4.03 -46.61
CA MET A 209 12.15 4.35 -46.60
C MET A 209 12.89 3.67 -45.45
N VAL A 210 12.22 3.49 -44.30
CA VAL A 210 12.79 2.77 -43.15
C VAL A 210 12.78 1.26 -43.43
N GLN A 211 11.71 0.70 -44.01
CA GLN A 211 11.70 -0.69 -44.46
C GLN A 211 12.71 -0.93 -45.58
N ALA A 212 12.91 -0.02 -46.53
CA ALA A 212 13.96 -0.14 -47.54
C ALA A 212 15.37 -0.06 -46.94
N LYS A 213 15.57 0.68 -45.84
CA LYS A 213 16.83 0.67 -45.09
C LYS A 213 17.04 -0.59 -44.27
N VAL A 214 15.99 -1.18 -43.71
CA VAL A 214 16.09 -2.38 -42.84
C VAL A 214 16.04 -3.69 -43.64
N PHE A 215 15.27 -3.73 -44.73
CA PHE A 215 15.02 -4.93 -45.57
C PHE A 215 15.54 -4.78 -47.02
N GLY A 216 16.04 -3.62 -47.43
CA GLY A 216 16.76 -3.49 -48.68
C GLY A 216 18.22 -3.93 -48.55
N ALA A 217 18.89 -4.15 -49.69
CA ALA A 217 20.30 -4.54 -49.80
C ALA A 217 21.28 -3.42 -49.39
N GLY A 218 21.04 -2.78 -48.25
CA GLY A 218 21.66 -1.51 -47.82
C GLY A 218 22.01 -1.42 -46.33
N TYR A 219 22.13 -2.56 -45.64
CA TYR A 219 22.99 -2.69 -44.46
C TYR A 219 24.16 -3.59 -44.85
N PRO A 220 25.40 -3.35 -44.37
CA PRO A 220 26.49 -4.29 -44.53
C PRO A 220 26.13 -5.55 -43.74
N SER A 221 25.46 -6.50 -44.38
CA SER A 221 25.02 -7.77 -43.78
C SER A 221 26.17 -8.77 -43.62
N LEU A 222 27.40 -8.29 -43.70
CA LEU A 222 28.61 -9.04 -43.49
C LEU A 222 29.37 -8.32 -42.37
N ALA A 223 29.65 -9.04 -41.29
CA ALA A 223 30.55 -8.55 -40.27
C ALA A 223 31.88 -8.23 -40.94
N THR A 224 32.24 -6.95 -40.99
CA THR A 224 33.48 -6.47 -41.61
C THR A 224 34.70 -6.68 -40.73
N MET A 225 34.49 -7.08 -39.47
CA MET A 225 35.53 -7.31 -38.47
C MET A 225 35.13 -8.49 -37.59
N SER A 226 36.12 -9.25 -37.12
CA SER A 226 35.88 -10.27 -36.10
C SER A 226 35.60 -9.63 -34.73
N VAL A 227 35.06 -10.41 -33.79
CA VAL A 227 34.79 -9.95 -32.42
C VAL A 227 36.09 -9.48 -31.74
N ASP A 228 37.19 -10.18 -31.98
CA ASP A 228 38.51 -9.83 -31.43
C ASP A 228 39.04 -8.52 -32.01
N GLU A 229 38.89 -8.35 -33.32
CA GLU A 229 39.36 -7.16 -34.05
C GLU A 229 38.59 -5.89 -33.61
N TRP A 230 37.30 -6.05 -33.30
CA TRP A 230 36.47 -5.00 -32.70
C TRP A 230 36.94 -4.63 -31.27
N TYR A 231 37.31 -5.64 -30.48
CA TYR A 231 37.78 -5.44 -29.11
C TYR A 231 39.10 -4.68 -29.07
N ASP A 232 40.04 -5.04 -29.95
CA ASP A 232 41.33 -4.38 -30.09
C ASP A 232 41.21 -2.94 -30.59
N GLU A 233 40.31 -2.69 -31.54
CA GLU A 233 40.06 -1.34 -32.04
C GLU A 233 39.46 -0.43 -30.96
N HIS A 234 38.51 -0.95 -30.17
CA HIS A 234 37.89 -0.21 -29.08
C HIS A 234 38.80 -0.02 -27.87
N LYS A 235 39.71 -0.97 -27.61
CA LYS A 235 40.79 -0.84 -26.62
C LYS A 235 41.79 0.23 -27.03
N LYS A 236 42.21 0.26 -28.30
CA LYS A 236 43.08 1.32 -28.86
C LYS A 236 42.42 2.70 -28.82
N ARG A 237 41.11 2.77 -29.05
CA ARG A 237 40.33 4.02 -29.01
C ARG A 237 39.95 4.47 -27.60
N GLY A 238 40.31 3.71 -26.56
CA GLY A 238 40.05 4.06 -25.15
C GLY A 238 38.57 4.17 -24.80
N ARG A 239 37.69 3.52 -25.56
CA ARG A 239 36.23 3.59 -25.36
C ARG A 239 35.66 2.46 -24.50
N LEU A 240 36.50 1.48 -24.14
CA LEU A 240 36.05 0.38 -23.30
C LEU A 240 36.14 0.82 -21.83
N PRO A 241 35.04 0.73 -21.05
CA PRO A 241 35.08 1.03 -19.62
C PRO A 241 36.08 0.09 -18.94
N ASP A 242 36.97 0.63 -18.11
CA ASP A 242 37.88 -0.13 -17.25
C ASP A 242 37.04 -0.82 -16.17
N GLN A 243 36.32 -1.88 -16.54
CA GLN A 243 35.66 -2.72 -15.57
C GLN A 243 36.77 -3.49 -14.86
N GLY A 244 37.01 -3.10 -13.60
CA GLY A 244 38.06 -3.60 -12.72
C GLY A 244 37.99 -5.12 -12.52
N ILE A 245 38.52 -5.84 -13.49
CA ILE A 245 38.93 -7.24 -13.35
C ILE A 245 40.27 -7.19 -12.61
N PRO A 246 40.38 -7.70 -11.37
CA PRO A 246 41.66 -7.76 -10.69
C PRO A 246 42.62 -8.60 -11.55
N ARG A 247 43.79 -8.07 -11.86
CA ARG A 247 44.87 -8.81 -12.53
C ARG A 247 45.27 -9.98 -11.64
N GLY A 248 44.71 -11.15 -11.90
CA GLY A 248 45.22 -12.43 -11.45
C GLY A 248 46.51 -12.74 -12.21
N VAL A 249 47.53 -13.14 -11.46
CA VAL A 249 48.82 -13.58 -11.95
C VAL A 249 48.63 -14.83 -12.82
N ASP A 250 49.37 -14.91 -13.92
CA ASP A 250 49.37 -16.02 -14.88
C ASP A 250 49.56 -17.37 -14.16
N THR A 251 48.57 -18.26 -14.26
CA THR A 251 48.72 -19.69 -13.95
C THR A 251 47.85 -20.45 -14.94
N GLU A 252 48.31 -20.46 -16.19
CA GLU A 252 47.80 -21.35 -17.23
C GLU A 252 48.37 -22.74 -16.95
N GLU A 253 47.57 -23.65 -16.38
CA GLU A 253 47.66 -25.10 -16.68
C GLU A 253 46.55 -25.99 -16.06
N ASP A 254 45.51 -25.46 -15.36
CA ASP A 254 44.52 -26.37 -14.71
C ASP A 254 43.04 -25.91 -14.74
N THR A 255 42.66 -24.96 -15.61
CA THR A 255 41.27 -24.46 -15.71
C THR A 255 40.36 -25.37 -16.55
N ASP A 256 40.87 -25.91 -17.66
CA ASP A 256 40.07 -26.70 -18.62
C ASP A 256 39.59 -28.04 -18.06
N ALA A 257 40.36 -28.65 -17.15
CA ALA A 257 39.97 -29.90 -16.50
C ALA A 257 38.82 -29.68 -15.49
N LYS A 258 38.81 -28.52 -14.84
CA LYS A 258 37.85 -28.16 -13.79
C LYS A 258 36.51 -27.73 -14.36
N GLU A 259 36.50 -27.00 -15.47
CA GLU A 259 35.28 -26.62 -16.19
C GLU A 259 34.56 -27.84 -16.79
N ARG A 260 35.30 -28.83 -17.31
CA ARG A 260 34.70 -30.09 -17.79
C ARG A 260 34.10 -30.94 -16.69
N GLU A 261 34.75 -31.04 -15.53
CA GLU A 261 34.19 -31.76 -14.38
C GLU A 261 32.93 -31.07 -13.83
N GLU A 262 32.87 -29.74 -13.83
CA GLU A 262 31.67 -28.99 -13.42
C GLU A 262 30.52 -29.15 -14.43
N GLU A 263 30.77 -29.05 -15.74
CA GLU A 263 29.75 -29.29 -16.78
C GLU A 263 29.17 -30.71 -16.70
N ASP A 264 30.00 -31.73 -16.47
CA ASP A 264 29.55 -33.13 -16.35
C ASP A 264 28.77 -33.35 -15.04
N LYS A 265 29.09 -32.62 -13.96
CA LYS A 265 28.33 -32.65 -12.69
C LYS A 265 26.98 -31.96 -12.82
N GLU A 266 26.93 -30.83 -13.54
CA GLU A 266 25.72 -30.04 -13.75
C GLU A 266 24.74 -30.78 -14.67
N LYS A 267 25.23 -31.39 -15.76
CA LYS A 267 24.43 -32.29 -16.62
C LYS A 267 23.89 -33.51 -15.88
N LYS A 268 24.64 -34.04 -14.92
CA LYS A 268 24.20 -35.17 -14.10
C LYS A 268 23.13 -34.76 -13.10
N ALA A 269 23.26 -33.57 -12.51
CA ALA A 269 22.25 -32.99 -11.63
C ALA A 269 20.94 -32.62 -12.38
N GLU A 270 21.02 -32.12 -13.61
CA GLU A 270 19.84 -31.86 -14.45
C GLU A 270 19.10 -33.13 -14.90
N ASN A 271 19.80 -34.27 -15.01
CA ASN A 271 19.19 -35.55 -15.41
C ASN A 271 18.66 -36.37 -14.23
N ASP A 272 19.26 -36.29 -13.04
CA ASP A 272 18.94 -37.17 -11.90
C ASP A 272 17.79 -36.67 -11.00
N ASP A 273 17.31 -35.43 -11.17
CA ASP A 273 16.20 -34.91 -10.36
C ASP A 273 14.85 -35.10 -11.08
N GLU A 274 14.33 -36.34 -11.11
CA GLU A 274 13.04 -36.70 -11.72
C GLU A 274 11.89 -35.77 -11.30
N GLU A 275 11.96 -35.23 -10.08
CA GLU A 275 10.98 -34.29 -9.52
C GLU A 275 10.97 -32.95 -10.28
N SER A 276 12.11 -32.45 -10.73
CA SER A 276 12.23 -31.20 -11.51
C SER A 276 11.59 -31.33 -12.89
N ARG A 277 11.77 -32.50 -13.53
CA ARG A 277 11.17 -32.83 -14.83
C ARG A 277 9.66 -32.99 -14.72
N LEU A 278 9.19 -33.64 -13.66
CA LEU A 278 7.77 -33.76 -13.32
C LEU A 278 7.12 -32.39 -13.05
N LYS A 279 7.80 -31.54 -12.29
CA LYS A 279 7.33 -30.18 -12.00
C LYS A 279 7.22 -29.33 -13.26
N THR A 280 8.18 -29.44 -14.16
CA THR A 280 8.17 -28.73 -15.45
C THR A 280 7.02 -29.22 -16.33
N ARG A 281 6.81 -30.54 -16.45
CA ARG A 281 5.65 -31.11 -17.17
C ARG A 281 4.31 -30.66 -16.57
N ASN A 282 4.15 -30.76 -15.26
CA ASN A 282 2.92 -30.34 -14.58
C ASN A 282 2.63 -28.84 -14.78
N TRP A 283 3.68 -28.03 -14.87
CA TRP A 283 3.55 -26.60 -15.12
C TRP A 283 3.11 -26.31 -16.56
N ASP A 284 3.62 -27.04 -17.55
CA ASP A 284 3.20 -26.93 -18.94
C ASP A 284 1.74 -27.38 -19.13
N ASP A 285 1.34 -28.52 -18.55
CA ASP A 285 -0.05 -29.01 -18.58
C ASP A 285 -1.04 -28.00 -17.95
N TYR A 286 -0.62 -27.34 -16.87
CA TYR A 286 -1.40 -26.27 -16.24
C TYR A 286 -1.57 -25.06 -17.16
N LYS A 287 -0.51 -24.66 -17.88
CA LYS A 287 -0.56 -23.53 -18.83
C LYS A 287 -1.44 -23.81 -20.04
N GLU A 288 -1.45 -25.04 -20.54
CA GLU A 288 -2.33 -25.45 -21.64
C GLU A 288 -3.81 -25.44 -21.22
N SER A 289 -4.11 -25.94 -20.02
CA SER A 289 -5.49 -25.98 -19.49
C SER A 289 -6.01 -24.61 -19.03
N HIS A 290 -5.14 -23.66 -18.67
CA HIS A 290 -5.52 -22.35 -18.13
C HIS A 290 -5.03 -21.19 -18.98
N ARG A 291 -5.88 -20.73 -19.91
CA ARG A 291 -5.61 -19.56 -20.76
C ARG A 291 -5.41 -18.31 -19.91
N ARG A 292 -4.37 -17.52 -20.24
CA ARG A 292 -4.11 -16.21 -19.60
C ARG A 292 -5.38 -15.36 -19.62
N GLY A 293 -5.81 -14.88 -18.44
CA GLY A 293 -7.00 -14.03 -18.28
C GLY A 293 -8.29 -14.74 -17.88
N TYR A 294 -8.28 -16.06 -17.63
CA TYR A 294 -9.47 -16.83 -17.23
C TYR A 294 -10.16 -16.27 -15.96
N GLY A 295 -9.42 -15.67 -15.02
CA GLY A 295 -9.95 -15.13 -13.77
C GLY A 295 -10.51 -13.70 -13.82
N ASN A 296 -10.26 -12.93 -14.89
CA ASN A 296 -10.64 -11.51 -14.95
C ASN A 296 -11.80 -11.25 -15.93
N ARG A 297 -12.84 -12.11 -15.90
CA ARG A 297 -13.97 -12.06 -16.84
C ARG A 297 -15.24 -11.41 -16.27
N HIS A 298 -15.23 -10.96 -15.02
CA HIS A 298 -16.41 -10.37 -14.34
C HIS A 298 -16.28 -8.87 -14.04
N ASN A 299 -15.18 -8.24 -14.45
CA ASN A 299 -15.03 -6.79 -14.36
C ASN A 299 -14.99 -6.20 -15.78
N MET A 300 -16.14 -6.28 -16.47
CA MET A 300 -16.40 -5.45 -17.64
C MET A 300 -17.09 -4.21 -17.08
N GLY A 301 -16.38 -3.07 -17.15
CA GLY A 301 -16.71 -1.83 -16.45
C GLY A 301 -18.00 -1.15 -16.88
#